data_AF-A0A4R8XN15-F1
#
_entry.id   AF-A0A4R8XN15-F1
#
_cell.length_a   1.000
_cell.length_b   1.000
_cell.length_c   1.000
_cell.angle_alpha   90.00
_cell.angle_beta   90.00
_cell.angle_gamma   90.00
#
_symmetry.space_group_name_H-M   'P 1'
#
loop_
_entity.id
_entity.type
_entity.pdbx_description
1 polymer ?
#
loop_
_entity_poly.entity_id
_entity_poly.type
_entity_poly.pdbx_seq_one_letter_code
_entity_poly.pdbx_strand_id
1 'polypeptide(L)'
;MNSVEDVDVVVLGAGLAGLSLAARLARAPAGPRVVVVEPRTAYQDDRSWCFWQKEQHELSHLVSQRWPTWTFTDAAGSAVRHEVPALSYQYIRGIDFYSSAQTDIAQSPRVDLRLGVRAEMVSAVPDGVRVETSGGTLLARQVIDTRPRPAAAMLYQSFVGVEFECDGPHPFDPTEVTLMGSLAANEEGLSFVYALPLGPNRAIVEWTRFGTTPIKRELLAGELDHVLTGLGLDDVRRVRTEGGVLAMGRGRQTAPEIPGVVLAGNAGGALRAASGYGFLRIQRWAQVCTDRLLAGREAVGHPEEPWLRRTFDRIFLQAVRAHPERTAEYFLALARGVPPATLVRFLSDGARAADYAKIIFSLPWSPFIAQVAAPTAFTSASAAQALLVATPTGTVCSGETQ
;
A
#
# COMPACT_ATOMS: atom_id res chain seq x y z
N MET A 1 -12.66 -25.21 -34.01
CA MET A 1 -12.38 -23.89 -34.60
C MET A 1 -11.53 -23.17 -33.59
N ASN A 2 -10.23 -23.01 -33.83
CA ASN A 2 -9.35 -22.31 -32.90
C ASN A 2 -9.76 -20.83 -32.92
N SER A 3 -10.46 -20.35 -31.87
CA SER A 3 -10.48 -18.91 -31.62
C SER A 3 -9.04 -18.51 -31.33
N VAL A 4 -8.43 -17.79 -32.25
CA VAL A 4 -7.06 -17.28 -32.08
C VAL A 4 -7.08 -16.35 -30.88
N GLU A 5 -6.52 -16.79 -29.75
CA GLU A 5 -6.25 -15.90 -28.63
C GLU A 5 -5.24 -14.84 -29.10
N ASP A 6 -5.52 -13.56 -28.86
CA ASP A 6 -4.63 -12.48 -29.25
C ASP A 6 -3.35 -12.50 -28.41
N VAL A 7 -3.48 -12.90 -27.13
CA VAL A 7 -2.45 -12.88 -26.09
C VAL A 7 -2.67 -13.97 -25.04
N ASP A 8 -1.61 -14.35 -24.31
CA ASP A 8 -1.71 -15.36 -23.26
C ASP A 8 -2.28 -14.79 -21.96
N VAL A 9 -1.89 -13.57 -21.59
CA VAL A 9 -2.31 -12.93 -20.34
C VAL A 9 -2.67 -11.46 -20.56
N VAL A 10 -3.82 -11.05 -20.03
CA VAL A 10 -4.14 -9.62 -19.89
C VAL A 10 -4.06 -9.22 -18.42
N VAL A 11 -3.30 -8.16 -18.12
CA VAL A 11 -3.22 -7.55 -16.79
C VAL A 11 -4.05 -6.27 -16.78
N LEU A 12 -5.05 -6.21 -15.91
CA LEU A 12 -5.86 -5.00 -15.75
C LEU A 12 -5.28 -4.13 -14.65
N GLY A 13 -4.91 -2.91 -15.01
CA GLY A 13 -4.26 -1.94 -14.13
C GLY A 13 -2.74 -2.07 -14.12
N ALA A 14 -2.05 -0.97 -14.34
CA ALA A 14 -0.60 -0.84 -14.27
C ALA A 14 -0.20 0.01 -13.05
N GLY A 15 -0.81 -0.29 -11.90
CA GLY A 15 -0.31 0.15 -10.60
C GLY A 15 0.88 -0.70 -10.14
N LEU A 16 1.27 -0.56 -8.87
CA LEU A 16 2.39 -1.31 -8.28
C LEU A 16 2.32 -2.82 -8.58
N ALA A 17 1.17 -3.45 -8.40
CA ALA A 17 1.01 -4.89 -8.65
C ALA A 17 1.17 -5.27 -10.13
N GLY A 18 0.41 -4.63 -11.02
CA GLY A 18 0.48 -4.91 -12.46
C GLY A 18 1.87 -4.69 -13.03
N LEU A 19 2.51 -3.55 -12.71
CA LEU A 19 3.86 -3.24 -13.17
C LEU A 19 4.92 -4.17 -12.57
N SER A 20 4.79 -4.59 -11.30
CA SER A 20 5.73 -5.55 -10.69
C SER A 20 5.73 -6.88 -11.43
N LEU A 21 4.56 -7.37 -11.82
CA LEU A 21 4.43 -8.61 -12.60
C LEU A 21 4.92 -8.43 -14.03
N ALA A 22 4.48 -7.36 -14.69
CA ALA A 22 4.81 -7.09 -16.09
C ALA A 22 6.31 -6.89 -16.30
N ALA A 23 6.98 -6.11 -15.44
CA ALA A 23 8.42 -5.89 -15.53
C ALA A 23 9.22 -7.19 -15.30
N ARG A 24 8.80 -8.05 -14.35
CA ARG A 24 9.43 -9.38 -14.15
C ARG A 24 9.29 -10.27 -15.38
N LEU A 25 8.10 -10.32 -15.98
CA LEU A 25 7.86 -11.09 -17.21
C LEU A 25 8.62 -10.51 -18.40
N ALA A 26 8.79 -9.18 -18.45
CA ALA A 26 9.53 -8.50 -19.50
C ALA A 26 11.02 -8.84 -19.46
N ARG A 27 11.62 -8.94 -18.26
CA ARG A 27 13.02 -9.35 -18.05
C ARG A 27 13.28 -10.84 -18.30
N ALA A 28 12.25 -11.68 -18.36
CA ALA A 28 12.42 -13.11 -18.58
C ALA A 28 12.79 -13.42 -20.05
N PRO A 29 13.74 -14.35 -20.32
CA PRO A 29 14.21 -14.66 -21.67
C PRO A 29 13.17 -15.38 -22.54
N ALA A 30 12.24 -16.11 -21.91
CA ALA A 30 11.08 -16.75 -22.51
C ALA A 30 9.84 -16.46 -21.65
N GLY A 31 8.63 -16.64 -22.18
CA GLY A 31 7.41 -16.45 -21.40
C GLY A 31 6.17 -16.17 -22.25
N PRO A 32 5.02 -15.96 -21.61
CA PRO A 32 3.77 -15.61 -22.28
C PRO A 32 3.81 -14.24 -22.97
N ARG A 33 2.96 -14.04 -23.97
CA ARG A 33 2.59 -12.72 -24.49
C ARG A 33 1.61 -12.05 -23.52
N VAL A 34 1.96 -10.86 -23.05
CA VAL A 34 1.22 -10.13 -22.03
C VAL A 34 0.83 -8.76 -22.55
N VAL A 35 -0.44 -8.38 -22.33
CA VAL A 35 -0.90 -7.00 -22.51
C VAL A 35 -1.34 -6.45 -21.16
N VAL A 36 -0.78 -5.31 -20.77
CA VAL A 36 -1.18 -4.54 -19.59
C VAL A 36 -2.01 -3.36 -20.05
N VAL A 37 -3.22 -3.21 -19.52
CA VAL A 37 -4.10 -2.07 -19.85
C VAL A 37 -4.23 -1.12 -18.65
N GLU A 38 -4.04 0.17 -18.91
CA GLU A 38 -4.04 1.21 -17.91
C GLU A 38 -4.73 2.47 -18.42
N PRO A 39 -5.77 2.99 -17.72
CA PRO A 39 -6.46 4.21 -18.14
C PRO A 39 -5.60 5.48 -18.03
N ARG A 40 -4.57 5.52 -17.17
CA ARG A 40 -3.63 6.66 -17.13
C ARG A 40 -2.93 6.79 -18.48
N THR A 41 -2.82 8.03 -18.97
CA THR A 41 -2.06 8.35 -20.19
C THR A 41 -0.58 8.60 -19.91
N ALA A 42 -0.24 8.94 -18.66
CA ALA A 42 1.12 9.12 -18.18
C ALA A 42 1.20 8.88 -16.66
N TYR A 43 2.40 8.55 -16.17
CA TYR A 43 2.68 8.48 -14.74
C TYR A 43 3.19 9.81 -14.21
N GLN A 44 2.91 10.07 -12.93
CA GLN A 44 3.35 11.26 -12.19
C GLN A 44 4.00 10.82 -10.89
N ASP A 45 4.74 11.72 -10.24
CA ASP A 45 5.29 11.49 -8.89
C ASP A 45 4.17 11.61 -7.84
N ASP A 46 3.31 10.59 -7.79
CA ASP A 46 2.01 10.61 -7.11
C ASP A 46 2.01 9.89 -5.76
N ARG A 47 3.10 9.18 -5.42
CA ARG A 47 3.24 8.39 -4.20
C ARG A 47 4.68 7.96 -3.97
N SER A 48 4.91 7.42 -2.79
CA SER A 48 6.11 6.67 -2.44
C SER A 48 5.77 5.28 -1.92
N TRP A 49 6.78 4.39 -1.85
CA TRP A 49 6.68 3.14 -1.13
C TRP A 49 7.80 3.00 -0.12
N CYS A 50 7.40 2.68 1.10
CA CYS A 50 8.31 2.46 2.20
C CYS A 50 8.21 1.05 2.76
N PHE A 51 9.35 0.46 3.12
CA PHE A 51 9.42 -0.91 3.62
C PHE A 51 10.74 -1.18 4.35
N TRP A 52 10.77 -2.19 5.23
CA TRP A 52 12.04 -2.69 5.78
C TRP A 52 12.66 -3.74 4.87
N GLN A 53 13.93 -3.58 4.55
CA GLN A 53 14.70 -4.58 3.82
C GLN A 53 16.19 -4.47 4.13
N LYS A 54 16.92 -5.57 3.90
CA LYS A 54 18.39 -5.55 3.86
C LYS A 54 18.88 -4.65 2.72
N GLU A 55 20.13 -4.22 2.76
CA GLU A 55 20.68 -3.29 1.77
C GLU A 55 20.61 -3.83 0.33
N GLN A 56 20.87 -5.13 0.14
CA GLN A 56 20.89 -5.78 -1.17
C GLN A 56 19.60 -6.59 -1.41
N HIS A 57 18.87 -6.20 -2.45
CA HIS A 57 17.70 -6.87 -3.01
C HIS A 57 17.49 -6.38 -4.45
N GLU A 58 16.57 -7.01 -5.18
CA GLU A 58 16.33 -6.75 -6.61
C GLU A 58 16.04 -5.28 -6.96
N LEU A 59 15.39 -4.56 -6.03
CA LEU A 59 14.99 -3.16 -6.22
C LEU A 59 15.92 -2.16 -5.51
N SER A 60 17.09 -2.59 -4.99
CA SER A 60 18.01 -1.71 -4.25
C SER A 60 18.48 -0.51 -5.06
N HIS A 61 18.53 -0.64 -6.38
CA HIS A 61 18.93 0.41 -7.32
C HIS A 61 17.89 1.54 -7.45
N LEU A 62 16.64 1.30 -7.00
CA LEU A 62 15.56 2.31 -7.01
C LEU A 62 15.37 3.00 -5.65
N VAL A 63 16.10 2.57 -4.62
CA VAL A 63 15.95 3.10 -3.27
C VAL A 63 16.69 4.42 -3.18
N SER A 64 15.92 5.50 -3.09
CA SER A 64 16.48 6.85 -3.04
C SER A 64 16.84 7.29 -1.62
N GLN A 65 16.23 6.70 -0.58
CA GLN A 65 16.61 6.95 0.81
C GLN A 65 16.50 5.73 1.72
N ARG A 66 17.33 5.72 2.78
CA ARG A 66 17.43 4.65 3.77
C ARG A 66 17.62 5.24 5.16
N TRP A 67 16.90 4.69 6.13
CA TRP A 67 17.07 5.04 7.54
C TRP A 67 17.33 3.77 8.36
N PRO A 68 18.45 3.68 9.10
CA PRO A 68 18.74 2.55 9.98
C PRO A 68 17.76 2.47 11.16
N THR A 69 17.18 3.61 11.55
CA THR A 69 16.35 3.72 12.74
C THR A 69 14.98 4.31 12.47
N TRP A 70 14.04 3.99 13.35
CA TRP A 70 12.69 4.54 13.31
C TRP A 70 12.14 4.74 14.73
N THR A 71 11.27 5.72 14.88
CA THR A 71 10.77 6.17 16.18
C THR A 71 9.25 6.15 16.25
N PHE A 72 8.77 5.88 17.46
CA PHE A 72 7.39 6.13 17.88
C PHE A 72 7.44 7.19 18.97
N THR A 73 6.58 8.20 18.90
CA THR A 73 6.47 9.20 19.98
C THR A 73 5.02 9.34 20.41
N ASP A 74 4.79 9.43 21.72
CA ASP A 74 3.47 9.76 22.23
C ASP A 74 3.19 11.27 22.14
N ALA A 75 1.94 11.66 22.42
CA ALA A 75 1.53 13.06 22.39
C ALA A 75 2.29 13.98 23.36
N ALA A 76 2.95 13.42 24.38
CA ALA A 76 3.80 14.17 25.33
C ALA A 76 5.27 14.27 24.87
N GLY A 77 5.64 13.63 23.76
CA GLY A 77 6.97 13.65 23.20
C GLY A 77 7.90 12.54 23.71
N SER A 78 7.42 11.58 24.50
CA SER A 78 8.25 10.44 24.91
C SER A 78 8.48 9.51 23.71
N ALA A 79 9.75 9.36 23.34
CA ALA A 79 10.16 8.59 22.18
C ALA A 79 10.57 7.15 22.52
N VAL A 80 10.29 6.22 21.59
CA VAL A 80 10.80 4.86 21.56
C VAL A 80 11.52 4.67 20.24
N ARG A 81 12.85 4.55 20.31
CA ARG A 81 13.72 4.40 19.13
C ARG A 81 14.04 2.94 18.88
N HIS A 82 13.95 2.54 17.63
CA HIS A 82 14.21 1.18 17.17
C HIS A 82 15.29 1.13 16.12
N GLU A 83 16.06 0.05 16.18
CA GLU A 83 17.09 -0.30 15.20
C GLU A 83 17.17 -1.82 15.09
N VAL A 84 17.49 -2.32 13.90
CA VAL A 84 17.84 -3.72 13.68
C VAL A 84 19.09 -3.79 12.80
N PRO A 85 20.20 -4.38 13.25
CA PRO A 85 21.42 -4.47 12.45
C PRO A 85 21.18 -5.07 11.06
N ALA A 86 21.82 -4.48 10.05
CA ALA A 86 21.72 -4.87 8.63
C ALA A 86 20.30 -4.78 8.02
N LEU A 87 19.40 -4.04 8.67
CA LEU A 87 18.05 -3.76 8.18
C LEU A 87 17.80 -2.26 8.25
N SER A 88 17.29 -1.69 7.16
CA SER A 88 16.90 -0.29 7.12
C SER A 88 15.44 -0.16 6.68
N TYR A 89 14.80 0.91 7.11
CA TYR A 89 13.59 1.38 6.45
C TYR A 89 14.00 2.09 5.16
N GLN A 90 13.36 1.76 4.05
CA GLN A 90 13.78 2.19 2.71
C GLN A 90 12.64 2.88 2.01
N TYR A 91 12.97 3.87 1.20
CA TYR A 91 12.02 4.67 0.44
C TYR A 91 12.35 4.60 -1.06
N ILE A 92 11.34 4.25 -1.85
CA ILE A 92 11.35 4.28 -3.31
C ILE A 92 10.33 5.32 -3.76
N ARG A 93 10.74 6.25 -4.63
CA ARG A 93 9.83 7.21 -5.26
C ARG A 93 8.95 6.50 -6.27
N GLY A 94 7.67 6.88 -6.32
CA GLY A 94 6.69 6.34 -7.25
C GLY A 94 7.18 6.35 -8.69
N ILE A 95 7.64 7.54 -9.12
CA ILE A 95 8.06 7.81 -10.48
C ILE A 95 9.29 6.99 -10.92
N ASP A 96 10.22 6.70 -10.01
CA ASP A 96 11.44 5.95 -10.33
C ASP A 96 11.09 4.48 -10.61
N PHE A 97 10.19 3.89 -9.81
CA PHE A 97 9.66 2.55 -10.07
C PHE A 97 8.85 2.49 -11.37
N TYR A 98 7.96 3.46 -11.61
CA TYR A 98 7.18 3.49 -12.84
C TYR A 98 8.09 3.56 -14.08
N SER A 99 9.12 4.40 -14.02
CA SER A 99 10.09 4.58 -15.11
C SER A 99 10.91 3.32 -15.35
N SER A 100 11.37 2.68 -14.27
CA SER A 100 12.09 1.39 -14.34
C SER A 100 11.21 0.30 -14.96
N ALA A 101 9.97 0.12 -14.49
CA ALA A 101 9.07 -0.89 -15.03
C ALA A 101 8.70 -0.64 -16.50
N GLN A 102 8.46 0.62 -16.89
CA GLN A 102 8.20 0.98 -18.29
C GLN A 102 9.41 0.70 -19.18
N THR A 103 10.63 0.94 -18.68
CA THR A 103 11.87 0.64 -19.41
C THR A 103 12.00 -0.85 -19.68
N ASP A 104 11.80 -1.69 -18.65
CA ASP A 104 11.87 -3.15 -18.80
C ASP A 104 10.81 -3.65 -19.80
N ILE A 105 9.58 -3.13 -19.72
CA ILE A 105 8.49 -3.52 -20.60
C ILE A 105 8.78 -3.11 -22.05
N ALA A 106 9.24 -1.88 -22.30
CA ALA A 106 9.54 -1.37 -23.64
C ALA A 106 10.66 -2.15 -24.34
N GLN A 107 11.56 -2.79 -23.59
CA GLN A 107 12.62 -3.64 -24.12
C GLN A 107 12.16 -5.08 -24.44
N SER A 108 10.96 -5.47 -24.03
CA SER A 108 10.42 -6.81 -24.24
C SER A 108 9.53 -6.89 -25.47
N PRO A 109 9.77 -7.84 -26.41
CA PRO A 109 8.86 -8.05 -27.54
C PRO A 109 7.56 -8.78 -27.15
N ARG A 110 7.42 -9.19 -25.88
CA ARG A 110 6.29 -10.01 -25.40
C ARG A 110 5.37 -9.30 -24.44
N VAL A 111 5.78 -8.20 -23.83
CA VAL A 111 4.99 -7.47 -22.85
C VAL A 111 4.67 -6.09 -23.43
N ASP A 112 3.38 -5.79 -23.57
CA ASP A 112 2.88 -4.54 -24.14
C ASP A 112 2.11 -3.77 -23.06
N LEU A 113 2.49 -2.51 -22.80
CA LEU A 113 1.79 -1.62 -21.88
C LEU A 113 0.99 -0.58 -22.66
N ARG A 114 -0.34 -0.66 -22.55
CA ARG A 114 -1.28 0.22 -23.22
C ARG A 114 -1.82 1.27 -22.26
N LEU A 115 -1.21 2.44 -22.28
CA LEU A 115 -1.67 3.64 -21.57
C LEU A 115 -2.89 4.27 -22.27
N GLY A 116 -3.73 4.97 -21.52
CA GLY A 116 -4.98 5.55 -22.01
C GLY A 116 -6.07 4.53 -22.38
N VAL A 117 -5.86 3.24 -22.06
CA VAL A 117 -6.80 2.16 -22.40
C VAL A 117 -7.52 1.69 -21.13
N ARG A 118 -8.84 1.85 -21.13
CA ARG A 118 -9.70 1.42 -20.03
C ARG A 118 -10.29 0.06 -20.34
N ALA A 119 -10.15 -0.89 -19.40
CA ALA A 119 -10.94 -2.12 -19.44
C ALA A 119 -12.35 -1.86 -18.89
N GLU A 120 -13.36 -2.20 -19.68
CA GLU A 120 -14.77 -1.88 -19.45
C GLU A 120 -15.55 -3.12 -18.99
N MET A 121 -15.45 -4.22 -19.76
CA MET A 121 -16.12 -5.48 -19.44
C MET A 121 -15.15 -6.65 -19.50
N VAL A 122 -15.35 -7.62 -18.62
CA VAL A 122 -14.64 -8.90 -18.62
C VAL A 122 -15.67 -10.01 -18.61
N SER A 123 -15.57 -10.98 -19.51
CA SER A 123 -16.50 -12.10 -19.62
C SER A 123 -15.79 -13.39 -20.03
N ALA A 124 -16.30 -14.53 -19.57
CA ALA A 124 -15.79 -15.83 -19.99
C ALA A 124 -16.23 -16.14 -21.42
N VAL A 125 -15.35 -16.80 -22.17
CA VAL A 125 -15.63 -17.39 -23.48
C VAL A 125 -15.15 -18.86 -23.47
N PRO A 126 -15.59 -19.72 -24.41
CA PRO A 126 -15.30 -21.16 -24.35
C PRO A 126 -13.82 -21.53 -24.14
N ASP A 127 -12.91 -20.76 -24.72
CA ASP A 127 -11.46 -21.01 -24.69
C ASP A 127 -10.69 -19.84 -24.07
N GLY A 128 -11.25 -19.12 -23.08
CA GLY A 128 -10.52 -18.07 -22.37
C GLY A 128 -11.41 -16.95 -21.84
N VAL A 129 -10.88 -15.73 -21.88
CA VAL A 129 -11.52 -14.53 -21.34
C VAL A 129 -11.52 -13.43 -22.40
N ARG A 130 -12.68 -12.82 -22.60
CA ARG A 130 -12.84 -11.60 -23.40
C ARG A 130 -12.72 -10.38 -22.49
N VAL A 131 -11.87 -9.45 -22.86
CA VAL A 131 -11.76 -8.13 -22.23
C VAL A 131 -12.14 -7.06 -23.25
N GLU A 132 -13.26 -6.40 -23.01
CA GLU A 132 -13.67 -5.22 -23.77
C GLU A 132 -12.95 -4.01 -23.21
N THR A 133 -12.28 -3.25 -24.08
CA THR A 133 -11.56 -2.04 -23.70
C THR A 133 -11.92 -0.87 -24.61
N SER A 134 -11.65 0.35 -24.14
CA SER A 134 -11.77 1.56 -24.95
C SER A 134 -10.86 1.58 -26.18
N GLY A 135 -9.85 0.70 -26.24
CA GLY A 135 -8.94 0.53 -27.37
C GLY A 135 -9.23 -0.71 -28.24
N GLY A 136 -10.38 -1.36 -28.05
CA GLY A 136 -10.77 -2.58 -28.76
C GLY A 136 -10.87 -3.81 -27.86
N THR A 137 -11.31 -4.93 -28.43
CA THR A 137 -11.45 -6.20 -27.70
C THR A 137 -10.14 -6.96 -27.65
N LEU A 138 -9.85 -7.60 -26.52
CA LEU A 138 -8.74 -8.55 -26.35
C LEU A 138 -9.29 -9.93 -25.99
N LEU A 139 -8.83 -10.96 -26.69
CA LEU A 139 -9.03 -12.36 -26.29
C LEU A 139 -7.76 -12.88 -25.62
N ALA A 140 -7.90 -13.35 -24.38
CA ALA A 140 -6.79 -13.83 -23.58
C ALA A 140 -7.07 -15.19 -22.95
N ARG A 141 -6.05 -16.03 -22.79
CA ARG A 141 -6.19 -17.28 -22.03
C ARG A 141 -6.59 -17.02 -20.59
N GLN A 142 -5.98 -16.00 -19.96
CA GLN A 142 -6.19 -15.64 -18.55
C GLN A 142 -6.12 -14.13 -18.33
N VAL A 143 -6.81 -13.66 -17.29
CA VAL A 143 -6.80 -12.25 -16.86
C VAL A 143 -6.35 -12.13 -15.42
N ILE A 144 -5.44 -11.20 -15.17
CA ILE A 144 -5.00 -10.81 -13.83
C ILE A 144 -5.53 -9.41 -13.56
N ASP A 145 -6.58 -9.30 -12.74
CA ASP A 145 -7.17 -8.00 -12.40
C ASP A 145 -6.52 -7.45 -11.12
N THR A 146 -5.69 -6.41 -11.29
CA THR A 146 -5.02 -5.71 -10.18
C THR A 146 -5.70 -4.41 -9.80
N ARG A 147 -6.81 -4.05 -10.46
CA ARG A 147 -7.50 -2.78 -10.24
C ARG A 147 -8.01 -2.69 -8.81
N PRO A 148 -7.99 -1.50 -8.20
CA PRO A 148 -8.62 -1.29 -6.91
C PRO A 148 -10.12 -1.59 -7.01
N ARG A 149 -10.66 -2.27 -6.00
CA ARG A 149 -12.10 -2.51 -5.85
C ARG A 149 -12.55 -2.01 -4.48
N PRO A 150 -13.67 -1.25 -4.41
CA PRO A 150 -14.26 -0.92 -3.12
C PRO A 150 -14.56 -2.20 -2.33
N ALA A 151 -14.31 -2.16 -1.03
CA ALA A 151 -14.75 -3.24 -0.14
C ALA A 151 -15.03 -2.68 1.24
N ALA A 152 -15.98 -3.35 1.90
CA ALA A 152 -16.20 -3.20 3.32
C ALA A 152 -14.91 -3.55 4.09
N ALA A 153 -14.59 -2.72 5.07
CA ALA A 153 -13.43 -2.85 5.93
C ALA A 153 -13.83 -2.57 7.37
N MET A 154 -13.06 -3.09 8.32
CA MET A 154 -13.31 -2.88 9.75
C MET A 154 -12.92 -1.46 10.16
N LEU A 155 -11.82 -0.96 9.60
CA LEU A 155 -11.24 0.35 9.83
C LEU A 155 -10.64 0.89 8.53
N TYR A 156 -10.42 2.20 8.51
CA TYR A 156 -9.74 2.89 7.43
C TYR A 156 -8.61 3.73 8.02
N GLN A 157 -7.43 3.61 7.42
CA GLN A 157 -6.32 4.53 7.64
C GLN A 157 -6.33 5.54 6.50
N SER A 158 -6.72 6.78 6.78
CA SER A 158 -6.76 7.87 5.83
C SER A 158 -5.60 8.82 6.09
N PHE A 159 -4.85 9.18 5.06
CA PHE A 159 -3.68 10.04 5.20
C PHE A 159 -3.51 11.01 4.03
N VAL A 160 -2.89 12.14 4.32
CA VAL A 160 -2.39 13.09 3.33
C VAL A 160 -0.98 13.50 3.70
N GLY A 161 -0.13 13.57 2.69
CA GLY A 161 1.27 13.89 2.83
C GLY A 161 1.67 15.07 1.98
N VAL A 162 2.67 15.80 2.44
CA VAL A 162 3.38 16.80 1.66
C VAL A 162 4.87 16.53 1.74
N GLU A 163 5.47 16.46 0.57
CA GLU A 163 6.91 16.61 0.44
C GLU A 163 7.21 18.10 0.32
N PHE A 164 8.15 18.60 1.12
CA PHE A 164 8.51 20.01 1.14
C PHE A 164 10.01 20.22 1.09
N GLU A 165 10.40 21.42 0.68
CA GLU A 165 11.75 21.96 0.79
C GLU A 165 11.74 23.23 1.63
N CYS A 166 12.81 23.46 2.39
CA CYS A 166 12.99 24.65 3.22
C CYS A 166 14.38 25.26 3.03
N ASP A 167 14.55 26.55 3.32
CA ASP A 167 15.83 27.25 3.14
C ASP A 167 16.87 26.88 4.21
N GLY A 168 16.41 26.48 5.40
CA GLY A 168 17.21 26.01 6.52
C GLY A 168 16.99 24.53 6.84
N PRO A 169 17.59 24.00 7.92
CA PRO A 169 17.33 22.63 8.35
C PRO A 169 15.89 22.48 8.87
N HIS A 170 15.24 21.37 8.53
CA HIS A 170 13.95 20.98 9.11
C HIS A 170 14.13 20.28 10.49
N PRO A 171 13.09 20.15 11.33
CA PRO A 171 13.24 19.65 12.70
C PRO A 171 13.52 18.14 12.84
N PHE A 172 13.52 17.39 11.75
CA PHE A 172 13.70 15.93 11.76
C PHE A 172 15.17 15.50 11.63
N ASP A 173 15.57 14.46 12.38
CA ASP A 173 16.90 13.84 12.27
C ASP A 173 17.01 13.05 10.94
N PRO A 174 17.99 13.35 10.07
CA PRO A 174 18.12 12.73 8.76
C PRO A 174 18.42 11.22 8.77
N THR A 175 18.77 10.65 9.93
CA THR A 175 19.14 9.23 10.10
C THR A 175 18.00 8.36 10.64
N GLU A 176 16.83 8.94 10.89
CA GLU A 176 15.67 8.19 11.39
C GLU A 176 14.36 8.56 10.70
N VAL A 177 13.42 7.62 10.74
CA VAL A 177 12.02 7.84 10.36
C VAL A 177 11.16 8.04 11.60
N THR A 178 10.36 9.09 11.61
CA THR A 178 9.22 9.18 12.53
C THR A 178 8.12 8.27 12.00
N LEU A 179 8.07 7.02 12.47
CA LEU A 179 7.12 6.03 11.96
C LEU A 179 5.70 6.31 12.45
N MET A 180 5.56 6.69 13.72
CA MET A 180 4.31 7.17 14.31
C MET A 180 4.64 8.21 15.38
N GLY A 181 4.61 9.48 15.01
CA GLY A 181 4.93 10.62 15.86
C GLY A 181 3.71 11.34 16.41
N SER A 182 3.84 11.92 17.61
CA SER A 182 2.78 12.64 18.33
C SER A 182 1.49 11.80 18.41
N LEU A 183 1.66 10.50 18.66
CA LEU A 183 0.59 9.52 18.59
C LEU A 183 -0.48 9.85 19.64
N ALA A 184 -1.69 10.11 19.18
CA ALA A 184 -2.83 10.50 20.00
C ALA A 184 -4.07 9.70 19.60
N ALA A 185 -4.95 9.44 20.57
CA ALA A 185 -6.21 8.75 20.33
C ALA A 185 -7.34 9.36 21.16
N ASN A 186 -8.54 9.39 20.59
CA ASN A 186 -9.78 9.81 21.23
C ASN A 186 -10.96 8.96 20.72
N GLU A 187 -12.19 9.34 21.04
CA GLU A 187 -13.40 8.63 20.61
C GLU A 187 -13.57 8.57 19.08
N GLU A 188 -12.99 9.52 18.33
CA GLU A 188 -13.02 9.53 16.87
C GLU A 188 -11.98 8.60 16.23
N GLY A 189 -10.96 8.16 16.99
CA GLY A 189 -9.92 7.26 16.53
C GLY A 189 -8.51 7.71 16.88
N LEU A 190 -7.53 7.11 16.18
CA LEU A 190 -6.10 7.41 16.31
C LEU A 190 -5.69 8.49 15.31
N SER A 191 -4.75 9.33 15.69
CA SER A 191 -4.01 10.19 14.77
C SER A 191 -2.51 10.23 15.07
N PHE A 192 -1.70 10.47 14.05
CA PHE A 192 -0.25 10.65 14.17
C PHE A 192 0.37 11.33 12.95
N VAL A 193 1.57 11.83 13.18
CA VAL A 193 2.49 12.35 12.17
C VAL A 193 3.44 11.23 11.73
N TYR A 194 3.58 11.03 10.43
CA TYR A 194 4.63 10.21 9.84
C TYR A 194 5.60 11.14 9.11
N ALA A 195 6.91 11.02 9.35
CA ALA A 195 7.89 11.92 8.75
C ALA A 195 9.10 11.18 8.18
N LEU A 196 9.50 11.57 6.96
CA LEU A 196 10.61 11.00 6.21
C LEU A 196 11.60 12.10 5.80
N PRO A 197 12.72 12.22 6.50
CA PRO A 197 13.81 13.13 6.13
C PRO A 197 14.50 12.66 4.85
N LEU A 198 14.30 13.39 3.75
CA LEU A 198 14.88 13.06 2.44
C LEU A 198 16.22 13.75 2.16
N GLY A 199 16.70 14.55 3.09
CA GLY A 199 17.93 15.33 3.00
C GLY A 199 18.00 16.33 4.14
N PRO A 200 18.97 17.27 4.13
CA PRO A 200 19.07 18.30 5.17
C PRO A 200 17.94 19.34 5.12
N ASN A 201 17.33 19.53 3.96
CA ASN A 201 16.38 20.60 3.68
C ASN A 201 15.11 20.11 2.96
N ARG A 202 14.89 18.79 2.90
CA ARG A 202 13.75 18.18 2.22
C ARG A 202 13.22 17.02 3.04
N ALA A 203 11.91 17.00 3.28
CA ALA A 203 11.27 15.89 3.99
C ALA A 203 9.84 15.67 3.48
N ILE A 204 9.27 14.52 3.83
CA ILE A 204 7.84 14.27 3.73
C ILE A 204 7.27 14.30 5.13
N VAL A 205 6.13 14.97 5.31
CA VAL A 205 5.29 14.90 6.50
C VAL A 205 3.90 14.45 6.07
N GLU A 206 3.41 13.38 6.68
CA GLU A 206 2.06 12.88 6.49
C GLU A 206 1.25 12.97 7.79
N TRP A 207 0.04 13.48 7.66
CA TRP A 207 -0.96 13.40 8.70
C TRP A 207 -1.85 12.19 8.46
N THR A 208 -1.92 11.30 9.44
CA THR A 208 -2.65 10.03 9.34
C THR A 208 -3.71 9.92 10.42
N ARG A 209 -4.91 9.46 10.04
CA ARG A 209 -6.01 9.15 10.96
C ARG A 209 -6.54 7.74 10.74
N PHE A 210 -6.87 7.05 11.83
CA PHE A 210 -7.59 5.79 11.80
C PHE A 210 -9.04 6.05 12.22
N GLY A 211 -9.99 5.49 11.48
CA GLY A 211 -11.40 5.61 11.83
C GLY A 211 -12.24 4.47 11.27
N THR A 212 -13.49 4.37 11.72
CA THR A 212 -14.44 3.39 11.18
C THR A 212 -15.02 3.80 9.83
N THR A 213 -14.92 5.08 9.50
CA THR A 213 -15.28 5.63 8.19
C THR A 213 -14.05 6.26 7.55
N PRO A 214 -13.92 6.15 6.22
CA PRO A 214 -12.90 6.89 5.51
C PRO A 214 -13.03 8.41 5.72
N ILE A 215 -11.90 9.10 5.85
CA ILE A 215 -11.86 10.56 5.99
C ILE A 215 -11.55 11.19 4.63
N LYS A 216 -12.27 12.29 4.32
CA LYS A 216 -12.09 13.04 3.07
C LYS A 216 -10.70 13.70 3.02
N ARG A 217 -10.09 13.71 1.83
CA ARG A 217 -8.76 14.27 1.60
C ARG A 217 -8.70 15.75 1.96
N GLU A 218 -9.75 16.50 1.66
CA GLU A 218 -9.81 17.95 1.87
C GLU A 218 -9.79 18.30 3.37
N LEU A 219 -10.49 17.51 4.19
CA LEU A 219 -10.46 17.68 5.65
C LEU A 219 -9.07 17.38 6.21
N LEU A 220 -8.48 16.25 5.79
CA LEU A 220 -7.12 15.89 6.21
C LEU A 220 -6.09 16.92 5.77
N ALA A 221 -6.25 17.55 4.60
CA ALA A 221 -5.33 18.57 4.11
C ALA A 221 -5.35 19.82 5.01
N GLY A 222 -6.52 20.27 5.45
CA GLY A 222 -6.62 21.35 6.43
C GLY A 222 -6.02 20.99 7.79
N GLU A 223 -6.20 19.75 8.24
CA GLU A 223 -5.57 19.25 9.47
C GLU A 223 -4.02 19.17 9.32
N LEU A 224 -3.52 18.75 8.15
CA LEU A 224 -2.08 18.71 7.86
C LEU A 224 -1.46 20.11 7.91
N ASP A 225 -2.15 21.15 7.43
CA ASP A 225 -1.64 22.52 7.50
C ASP A 225 -1.40 22.94 8.96
N HIS A 226 -2.31 22.61 9.88
CA HIS A 226 -2.11 22.85 11.32
C HIS A 226 -0.94 22.04 11.91
N VAL A 227 -0.75 20.80 11.45
CA VAL A 227 0.40 19.98 11.85
C VAL A 227 1.71 20.62 11.40
N LEU A 228 1.77 21.13 10.15
CA LEU A 228 2.95 21.83 9.65
C LEU A 228 3.24 23.10 10.47
N THR A 229 2.23 23.90 10.79
CA THR A 229 2.38 25.08 11.67
C THR A 229 2.95 24.69 13.04
N GLY A 230 2.42 23.62 13.65
CA GLY A 230 2.91 23.13 14.93
C GLY A 230 4.36 22.63 14.91
N LEU A 231 4.87 22.30 13.71
CA LEU A 231 6.26 21.90 13.48
C LEU A 231 7.16 23.08 13.04
N GLY A 232 6.61 24.29 12.93
CA GLY A 232 7.32 25.46 12.40
C GLY A 232 7.62 25.37 10.90
N LEU A 233 6.75 24.73 10.14
CA LEU A 233 6.91 24.46 8.71
C LEU A 233 5.87 25.21 7.85
N ASP A 234 5.45 26.40 8.27
CA ASP A 234 4.45 27.22 7.57
C ASP A 234 4.93 27.69 6.18
N ASP A 235 6.18 28.15 6.10
CA ASP A 235 6.73 28.82 4.91
C ASP A 235 7.48 27.85 3.97
N VAL A 236 7.30 26.54 4.15
CA VAL A 236 8.01 25.55 3.33
C VAL A 236 7.46 25.48 1.91
N ARG A 237 8.37 25.30 0.95
CA ARG A 237 7.99 25.09 -0.45
C ARG A 237 7.48 23.68 -0.64
N ARG A 238 6.18 23.52 -0.88
CA ARG A 238 5.57 22.21 -1.18
C ARG A 238 6.03 21.73 -2.56
N VAL A 239 6.67 20.56 -2.61
CA VAL A 239 7.20 19.94 -3.84
C VAL A 239 6.16 19.05 -4.49
N ARG A 240 5.54 18.16 -3.71
CA ARG A 240 4.46 17.28 -4.14
C ARG A 240 3.55 16.95 -2.95
N THR A 241 2.36 16.45 -3.26
CA THR A 241 1.47 15.89 -2.25
C THR A 241 1.21 14.43 -2.54
N GLU A 242 1.00 13.66 -1.49
CA GLU A 242 0.54 12.28 -1.58
C GLU A 242 -0.63 12.04 -0.62
N GLY A 243 -1.20 10.85 -0.67
CA GLY A 243 -2.27 10.48 0.24
C GLY A 243 -3.08 9.31 -0.27
N GLY A 244 -3.91 8.79 0.61
CA GLY A 244 -4.72 7.63 0.29
C GLY A 244 -5.57 7.18 1.46
N VAL A 245 -6.36 6.14 1.19
CA VAL A 245 -7.18 5.46 2.18
C VAL A 245 -6.88 3.97 2.11
N LEU A 246 -6.34 3.43 3.19
CA LEU A 246 -6.07 2.00 3.34
C LEU A 246 -7.25 1.36 4.06
N ALA A 247 -7.94 0.46 3.36
CA ALA A 247 -9.00 -0.36 3.92
C ALA A 247 -8.40 -1.50 4.76
N MET A 248 -8.58 -1.43 6.08
CA MET A 248 -8.01 -2.37 7.06
C MET A 248 -9.05 -3.40 7.52
N GLY A 249 -8.63 -4.67 7.57
CA GLY A 249 -9.54 -5.76 7.91
C GLY A 249 -10.64 -5.94 6.88
N ARG A 250 -10.30 -6.02 5.60
CA ARG A 250 -11.27 -6.39 4.56
C ARG A 250 -11.81 -7.79 4.83
N GLY A 251 -13.08 -8.01 4.48
CA GLY A 251 -13.66 -9.35 4.48
C GLY A 251 -12.89 -10.31 3.56
N ARG A 252 -13.17 -11.62 3.72
CA ARG A 252 -12.64 -12.65 2.83
C ARG A 252 -12.95 -12.26 1.38
N GLN A 253 -11.90 -12.13 0.55
CA GLN A 253 -12.08 -11.82 -0.86
C GLN A 253 -12.72 -13.05 -1.53
N THR A 254 -13.83 -12.85 -2.22
CA THR A 254 -14.43 -13.89 -3.05
C THR A 254 -13.63 -13.98 -4.35
N ALA A 255 -13.34 -15.20 -4.79
CA ALA A 255 -12.74 -15.41 -6.11
C ALA A 255 -13.67 -14.79 -7.18
N PRO A 256 -13.12 -14.28 -8.30
CA PRO A 256 -13.93 -13.86 -9.43
C PRO A 256 -14.88 -14.98 -9.85
N GLU A 257 -16.12 -14.64 -10.16
CA GLU A 257 -17.11 -15.59 -10.70
C GLU A 257 -16.80 -15.99 -12.15
N ILE A 258 -15.78 -15.38 -12.76
CA ILE A 258 -15.40 -15.59 -14.16
C ILE A 258 -14.19 -16.55 -14.21
N PRO A 259 -14.36 -17.78 -14.76
CA PRO A 259 -13.24 -18.68 -15.02
C PRO A 259 -12.13 -18.00 -15.83
N GLY A 260 -10.87 -18.30 -15.50
CA GLY A 260 -9.71 -17.67 -16.14
C GLY A 260 -9.35 -16.27 -15.62
N VAL A 261 -10.11 -15.71 -14.66
CA VAL A 261 -9.80 -14.42 -14.02
C VAL A 261 -9.30 -14.62 -12.59
N VAL A 262 -8.16 -14.02 -12.25
CA VAL A 262 -7.64 -13.98 -10.86
C VAL A 262 -7.50 -12.53 -10.37
N LEU A 263 -7.74 -12.32 -9.08
CA LEU A 263 -7.53 -11.01 -8.43
C LEU A 263 -6.14 -10.91 -7.83
N ALA A 264 -5.51 -9.77 -8.05
CA ALA A 264 -4.26 -9.40 -7.41
C ALA A 264 -4.27 -7.92 -6.99
N GLY A 265 -3.14 -7.43 -6.49
CA GLY A 265 -3.07 -6.13 -5.83
C GLY A 265 -4.00 -6.02 -4.62
N ASN A 266 -4.45 -4.81 -4.30
CA ASN A 266 -5.24 -4.56 -3.10
C ASN A 266 -6.56 -5.34 -3.09
N ALA A 267 -7.21 -5.49 -4.24
CA ALA A 267 -8.43 -6.29 -4.39
C ALA A 267 -8.17 -7.80 -4.23
N GLY A 268 -6.96 -8.27 -4.55
CA GLY A 268 -6.56 -9.66 -4.32
C GLY A 268 -6.12 -9.99 -2.89
N GLY A 269 -5.99 -8.99 -1.99
CA GLY A 269 -5.47 -9.23 -0.62
C GLY A 269 -3.98 -8.91 -0.44
N ALA A 270 -3.42 -8.03 -1.28
CA ALA A 270 -2.03 -7.59 -1.17
C ALA A 270 -1.69 -6.89 0.15
N LEU A 271 -2.62 -6.11 0.72
CA LEU A 271 -2.37 -5.37 1.95
C LEU A 271 -2.54 -6.28 3.17
N ARG A 272 -1.58 -6.22 4.10
CA ARG A 272 -1.77 -6.82 5.42
C ARG A 272 -2.88 -6.08 6.17
N ALA A 273 -3.83 -6.83 6.72
CA ALA A 273 -5.07 -6.27 7.27
C ALA A 273 -4.83 -5.28 8.42
N ALA A 274 -3.93 -5.60 9.36
CA ALA A 274 -3.72 -4.77 10.56
C ALA A 274 -2.67 -3.66 10.41
N SER A 275 -1.84 -3.69 9.36
CA SER A 275 -0.71 -2.76 9.22
C SER A 275 -0.67 -1.98 7.91
N GLY A 276 -1.47 -2.36 6.91
CA GLY A 276 -1.46 -1.70 5.59
C GLY A 276 -0.23 -1.98 4.72
N TYR A 277 0.81 -2.66 5.23
CA TYR A 277 2.00 -3.01 4.43
C TYR A 277 1.63 -3.96 3.29
N GLY A 278 1.91 -3.53 2.06
CA GLY A 278 1.64 -4.31 0.83
C GLY A 278 2.79 -4.40 -0.16
N PHE A 279 3.78 -3.50 -0.10
CA PHE A 279 4.83 -3.42 -1.12
C PHE A 279 5.59 -4.75 -1.30
N LEU A 280 6.17 -5.27 -0.21
CA LEU A 280 6.91 -6.54 -0.26
C LEU A 280 6.00 -7.75 -0.54
N ARG A 281 4.73 -7.70 -0.13
CA ARG A 281 3.73 -8.75 -0.43
C ARG A 281 3.47 -8.82 -1.93
N ILE A 282 3.33 -7.66 -2.58
CA ILE A 282 3.18 -7.54 -4.03
C ILE A 282 4.44 -8.04 -4.75
N GLN A 283 5.64 -7.68 -4.29
CA GLN A 283 6.88 -8.17 -4.91
C GLN A 283 6.99 -9.70 -4.84
N ARG A 284 6.68 -10.30 -3.69
CA ARG A 284 6.66 -11.76 -3.50
C ARG A 284 5.60 -12.43 -4.38
N TRP A 285 4.39 -11.87 -4.44
CA TRP A 285 3.32 -12.37 -5.31
C TRP A 285 3.73 -12.31 -6.79
N ALA A 286 4.29 -11.17 -7.24
CA ALA A 286 4.71 -10.99 -8.61
C ALA A 286 5.76 -12.03 -9.00
N GLN A 287 6.74 -12.31 -8.14
CA GLN A 287 7.71 -13.39 -8.35
C GLN A 287 7.03 -14.76 -8.51
N VAL A 288 6.18 -15.16 -7.56
CA VAL A 288 5.48 -16.46 -7.60
C VAL A 288 4.60 -16.58 -8.86
N CYS A 289 3.91 -15.52 -9.23
CA CYS A 289 3.05 -15.49 -10.40
C CYS A 289 3.89 -15.60 -11.70
N THR A 290 5.00 -14.85 -11.79
CA THR A 290 5.98 -14.99 -12.88
C THR A 290 6.46 -16.42 -13.01
N ASP A 291 6.96 -17.04 -11.93
CA ASP A 291 7.50 -18.41 -11.96
C ASP A 291 6.47 -19.43 -12.48
N ARG A 292 5.20 -19.28 -12.08
CA ARG A 292 4.12 -20.13 -12.57
C ARG A 292 3.85 -19.94 -14.07
N LEU A 293 3.75 -18.69 -14.50
CA LEU A 293 3.50 -18.35 -15.91
C LEU A 293 4.65 -18.83 -16.82
N LEU A 294 5.89 -18.67 -16.38
CA LEU A 294 7.07 -19.18 -17.10
C LEU A 294 7.10 -20.71 -17.18
N ALA A 295 6.55 -21.40 -16.17
CA ALA A 295 6.37 -22.85 -16.17
C ALA A 295 5.13 -23.32 -16.96
N GLY A 296 4.46 -22.45 -17.71
CA GLY A 296 3.24 -22.76 -18.47
C GLY A 296 2.00 -23.01 -17.59
N ARG A 297 2.07 -22.73 -16.29
CA ARG A 297 0.96 -22.91 -15.34
C ARG A 297 0.08 -21.67 -15.32
N GLU A 298 -1.11 -21.83 -14.76
CA GLU A 298 -2.06 -20.73 -14.59
C GLU A 298 -1.55 -19.65 -13.62
N ALA A 299 -1.91 -18.41 -13.93
CA ALA A 299 -1.73 -17.25 -13.07
C ALA A 299 -2.34 -17.51 -11.70
N VAL A 300 -1.78 -16.86 -10.68
CA VAL A 300 -2.27 -16.98 -9.30
C VAL A 300 -2.57 -15.59 -8.76
N GLY A 301 -3.65 -15.49 -7.98
CA GLY A 301 -3.93 -14.29 -7.19
C GLY A 301 -2.98 -14.15 -6.00
N HIS A 302 -3.19 -13.11 -5.20
CA HIS A 302 -2.52 -13.07 -3.90
C HIS A 302 -3.05 -14.22 -3.02
N PRO A 303 -2.19 -14.87 -2.22
CA PRO A 303 -2.60 -16.00 -1.39
C PRO A 303 -3.58 -15.54 -0.30
N GLU A 304 -4.49 -16.44 0.09
CA GLU A 304 -5.34 -16.20 1.25
C GLU A 304 -4.48 -16.01 2.51
N GLU A 305 -4.94 -15.12 3.40
CA GLU A 305 -4.29 -14.89 4.69
C GLU A 305 -4.39 -16.16 5.57
N PRO A 306 -3.27 -16.72 6.06
CA PRO A 306 -3.27 -17.85 6.97
C PRO A 306 -4.18 -17.61 8.17
N TRP A 307 -4.91 -18.64 8.58
CA TRP A 307 -5.95 -18.54 9.61
C TRP A 307 -5.47 -17.84 10.90
N LEU A 308 -4.28 -18.20 11.39
CA LEU A 308 -3.74 -17.63 12.64
C LEU A 308 -3.55 -16.12 12.51
N ARG A 309 -2.91 -15.68 11.43
CA ARG A 309 -2.63 -14.27 11.14
C ARG A 309 -3.91 -13.48 10.91
N ARG A 310 -4.83 -14.01 10.10
CA ARG A 310 -6.16 -13.43 9.89
C ARG A 310 -6.92 -13.25 11.20
N THR A 311 -6.80 -14.21 12.12
CA THR A 311 -7.47 -14.18 13.42
C THR A 311 -6.88 -13.10 14.32
N PHE A 312 -5.55 -13.00 14.43
CA PHE A 312 -4.92 -11.95 15.22
C PHE A 312 -5.15 -10.55 14.65
N ASP A 313 -5.04 -10.39 13.34
CA ASP A 313 -5.33 -9.11 12.68
C ASP A 313 -6.80 -8.71 12.92
N ARG A 314 -7.75 -9.65 12.86
CA ARG A 314 -9.16 -9.40 13.21
C ARG A 314 -9.33 -8.94 14.66
N ILE A 315 -8.76 -9.67 15.63
CA ILE A 315 -8.88 -9.34 17.05
C ILE A 315 -8.30 -7.95 17.32
N PHE A 316 -7.13 -7.64 16.74
CA PHE A 316 -6.51 -6.33 16.89
C PHE A 316 -7.39 -5.22 16.32
N LEU A 317 -7.88 -5.37 15.09
CA LEU A 317 -8.73 -4.36 14.47
C LEU A 317 -10.09 -4.20 15.17
N GLN A 318 -10.66 -5.26 15.73
CA GLN A 318 -11.86 -5.16 16.57
C GLN A 318 -11.59 -4.43 17.88
N ALA A 319 -10.43 -4.66 18.51
CA ALA A 319 -10.08 -3.97 19.75
C ALA A 319 -9.89 -2.47 19.50
N VAL A 320 -9.22 -2.10 18.40
CA VAL A 320 -9.10 -0.71 17.94
C VAL A 320 -10.47 -0.10 17.65
N ARG A 321 -11.37 -0.85 16.99
CA ARG A 321 -12.72 -0.39 16.68
C ARG A 321 -13.60 -0.21 17.93
N ALA A 322 -13.47 -1.10 18.91
CA ALA A 322 -14.29 -1.09 20.12
C ALA A 322 -13.80 -0.07 21.15
N HIS A 323 -12.51 0.25 21.13
CA HIS A 323 -11.84 1.17 22.06
C HIS A 323 -10.91 2.13 21.29
N PRO A 324 -11.47 2.99 20.41
CA PRO A 324 -10.68 3.92 19.61
C PRO A 324 -9.78 4.82 20.48
N GLU A 325 -10.25 5.23 21.64
CA GLU A 325 -9.56 6.07 22.62
C GLU A 325 -8.28 5.43 23.20
N ARG A 326 -8.19 4.10 23.15
CA ARG A 326 -7.04 3.33 23.63
C ARG A 326 -6.06 2.95 22.52
N THR A 327 -6.33 3.33 21.28
CA THR A 327 -5.51 2.89 20.14
C THR A 327 -4.05 3.32 20.27
N ALA A 328 -3.79 4.53 20.77
CA ALA A 328 -2.43 5.01 21.01
C ALA A 328 -1.68 4.15 22.05
N GLU A 329 -2.37 3.73 23.12
CA GLU A 329 -1.84 2.80 24.12
C GLU A 329 -1.39 1.49 23.46
N TYR A 330 -2.18 0.93 22.53
CA TYR A 330 -1.87 -0.34 21.88
C TYR A 330 -0.59 -0.25 21.02
N PHE A 331 -0.47 0.78 20.20
CA PHE A 331 0.72 0.97 19.35
C PHE A 331 1.97 1.29 20.18
N LEU A 332 1.85 2.10 21.24
CA LEU A 332 2.98 2.38 22.14
C LEU A 332 3.38 1.16 22.95
N ALA A 333 2.43 0.31 23.35
CA ALA A 333 2.72 -0.95 24.04
C ALA A 333 3.47 -1.92 23.12
N LEU A 334 3.09 -2.00 21.84
CA LEU A 334 3.86 -2.74 20.82
C LEU A 334 5.26 -2.16 20.66
N ALA A 335 5.39 -0.84 20.56
CA ALA A 335 6.69 -0.21 20.40
C ALA A 335 7.61 -0.46 21.60
N ARG A 336 7.11 -0.30 22.84
CA ARG A 336 7.91 -0.45 24.06
C ARG A 336 8.19 -1.91 24.43
N GLY A 337 7.22 -2.80 24.22
CA GLY A 337 7.25 -4.16 24.75
C GLY A 337 7.78 -5.22 23.79
N VAL A 338 7.91 -4.92 22.50
CA VAL A 338 8.27 -5.91 21.47
C VAL A 338 9.67 -5.61 20.93
N PRO A 339 10.59 -6.61 20.91
CA PRO A 339 11.90 -6.41 20.30
C PRO A 339 11.79 -5.92 18.85
N PRO A 340 12.58 -4.92 18.42
CA PRO A 340 12.46 -4.30 17.10
C PRO A 340 12.44 -5.30 15.93
N ALA A 341 13.31 -6.30 15.96
CA ALA A 341 13.36 -7.33 14.92
C ALA A 341 12.08 -8.20 14.87
N THR A 342 11.44 -8.44 16.02
CA THR A 342 10.14 -9.13 16.09
C THR A 342 9.04 -8.24 15.55
N LEU A 343 9.01 -6.95 15.92
CA LEU A 343 8.01 -6.01 15.44
C LEU A 343 8.08 -5.84 13.91
N VAL A 344 9.29 -5.71 13.35
CA VAL A 344 9.46 -5.62 11.88
C VAL A 344 9.01 -6.88 11.18
N ARG A 345 9.38 -8.07 11.68
CA ARG A 345 8.89 -9.34 11.11
C ARG A 345 7.37 -9.42 11.16
N PHE A 346 6.76 -8.98 12.24
CA PHE A 346 5.31 -8.87 12.33
C PHE A 346 4.78 -7.96 11.22
N LEU A 347 5.14 -6.68 11.23
CA LEU A 347 4.67 -5.67 10.27
C LEU A 347 4.91 -6.06 8.79
N SER A 348 6.04 -6.71 8.49
CA SER A 348 6.49 -7.07 7.13
C SER A 348 6.08 -8.46 6.66
N ASP A 349 5.10 -9.07 7.33
CA ASP A 349 4.55 -10.38 6.97
C ASP A 349 5.60 -11.51 6.94
N GLY A 350 6.37 -11.59 8.03
CA GLY A 350 7.40 -12.59 8.28
C GLY A 350 7.40 -13.10 9.73
N ALA A 351 6.27 -12.94 10.45
CA ALA A 351 6.12 -13.35 11.83
C ALA A 351 6.22 -14.88 11.99
N ARG A 352 6.94 -15.31 13.02
CA ARG A 352 6.96 -16.70 13.50
C ARG A 352 5.95 -16.89 14.62
N ALA A 353 5.62 -18.13 14.99
CA ALA A 353 4.72 -18.40 16.12
C ALA A 353 5.18 -17.71 17.43
N ALA A 354 6.49 -17.73 17.70
CA ALA A 354 7.08 -17.04 18.85
C ALA A 354 6.97 -15.50 18.79
N ASP A 355 6.87 -14.92 17.58
CA ASP A 355 6.67 -13.48 17.42
C ASP A 355 5.24 -13.10 17.83
N TYR A 356 4.23 -13.89 17.45
CA TYR A 356 2.85 -13.67 17.90
C TYR A 356 2.71 -13.69 19.41
N ALA A 357 3.39 -14.61 20.11
CA ALA A 357 3.38 -14.65 21.57
C ALA A 357 3.87 -13.31 22.17
N LYS A 358 5.00 -12.79 21.69
CA LYS A 358 5.55 -11.51 22.16
C LYS A 358 4.61 -10.33 21.90
N ILE A 359 3.97 -10.31 20.72
CA ILE A 359 2.96 -9.30 20.37
C ILE A 359 1.80 -9.36 21.37
N ILE A 360 1.24 -10.55 21.62
CA ILE A 360 0.12 -10.74 22.54
C ILE A 360 0.49 -10.29 23.96
N PHE A 361 1.65 -10.69 24.47
CA PHE A 361 2.09 -10.32 25.82
C PHE A 361 2.44 -8.85 25.99
N SER A 362 2.71 -8.12 24.90
CA SER A 362 2.96 -6.69 24.95
C SER A 362 1.68 -5.85 25.02
N LEU A 363 0.53 -6.40 24.60
CA LEU A 363 -0.74 -5.68 24.51
C LEU A 363 -1.57 -5.81 25.79
N PRO A 364 -2.41 -4.80 26.12
CA PRO A 364 -3.32 -4.92 27.25
C PRO A 364 -4.34 -6.03 26.97
N TRP A 365 -4.33 -7.08 27.78
CA TRP A 365 -5.19 -8.26 27.62
C TRP A 365 -6.70 -8.02 27.57
N SER A 366 -7.26 -7.13 28.41
CA SER A 366 -8.71 -6.99 28.59
C SER A 366 -9.48 -6.59 27.32
N PRO A 367 -9.09 -5.55 26.54
CA PRO A 367 -9.82 -5.19 25.33
C PRO A 367 -9.73 -6.25 24.24
N PHE A 368 -8.65 -7.05 24.18
CA PHE A 368 -8.44 -8.06 23.14
C PHE A 368 -9.17 -9.37 23.44
N ILE A 369 -9.21 -9.81 24.70
CA ILE A 369 -9.95 -11.02 25.11
C ILE A 369 -11.43 -10.89 24.76
N ALA A 370 -12.02 -9.71 24.97
CA ALA A 370 -13.41 -9.43 24.62
C ALA A 370 -13.70 -9.66 23.12
N GLN A 371 -12.71 -9.51 22.25
CA GLN A 371 -12.88 -9.65 20.79
C GLN A 371 -12.67 -11.09 20.29
N VAL A 372 -12.19 -12.02 21.12
CA VAL A 372 -11.94 -13.41 20.71
C VAL A 372 -13.22 -14.04 20.17
N ALA A 373 -14.34 -13.89 20.89
CA ALA A 373 -15.66 -14.43 20.54
C ALA A 373 -16.58 -13.41 19.84
N ALA A 374 -16.18 -12.15 19.73
CA ALA A 374 -17.04 -11.10 19.16
C ALA A 374 -17.26 -11.28 17.64
N PRO A 375 -18.50 -11.12 17.13
CA PRO A 375 -18.78 -11.20 15.70
C PRO A 375 -18.01 -10.11 14.94
N THR A 376 -17.52 -10.45 13.75
CA THR A 376 -16.74 -9.51 12.93
C THR A 376 -17.64 -8.38 12.42
N ALA A 377 -17.30 -7.14 12.74
CA ALA A 377 -18.03 -5.96 12.32
C ALA A 377 -17.29 -5.26 11.18
N PHE A 378 -17.98 -5.01 10.07
CA PHE A 378 -17.47 -4.24 8.93
C PHE A 378 -18.29 -2.96 8.76
N THR A 379 -17.65 -1.90 8.28
CA THR A 379 -18.36 -0.71 7.77
C THR A 379 -18.82 -1.00 6.33
N SER A 380 -20.02 -0.52 5.95
CA SER A 380 -20.60 -0.77 4.62
C SER A 380 -19.69 -0.31 3.48
N ALA A 381 -19.72 -1.04 2.35
CA ALA A 381 -18.92 -0.73 1.16
C ALA A 381 -19.32 0.60 0.49
N SER A 382 -20.54 1.10 0.73
CA SER A 382 -21.02 2.39 0.20
C SER A 382 -20.21 3.58 0.73
N ALA A 383 -19.73 3.51 1.98
CA ALA A 383 -18.85 4.53 2.55
C ALA A 383 -17.47 4.58 1.87
N ALA A 384 -16.98 3.46 1.33
CA ALA A 384 -15.71 3.39 0.62
C ALA A 384 -15.80 3.83 -0.85
N GLN A 385 -16.97 3.70 -1.48
CA GLN A 385 -17.19 4.10 -2.89
C GLN A 385 -17.09 5.62 -3.10
N ALA A 386 -17.52 6.42 -2.13
CA ALA A 386 -17.50 7.89 -2.22
C ALA A 386 -16.08 8.51 -2.37
N LEU A 387 -15.01 7.76 -2.10
CA LEU A 387 -13.63 8.26 -2.14
C LEU A 387 -12.79 7.74 -3.31
N LEU A 388 -13.21 6.65 -3.96
CA LEU A 388 -12.53 6.14 -5.16
C LEU A 388 -12.82 6.99 -6.41
N VAL A 389 -13.84 7.84 -6.37
CA VAL A 389 -14.26 8.70 -7.49
C VAL A 389 -13.44 9.99 -7.59
N ALA A 390 -12.65 10.34 -6.56
CA ALA A 390 -11.78 11.51 -6.57
C ALA A 390 -10.40 11.18 -7.18
N THR A 391 -10.34 10.92 -8.49
CA THR A 391 -9.11 11.16 -9.26
C THR A 391 -8.98 12.66 -9.56
N PRO A 392 -7.77 13.22 -9.61
CA PRO A 392 -7.57 14.64 -9.83
C PRO A 392 -8.01 14.98 -11.26
N THR A 393 -9.18 15.60 -11.39
CA THR A 393 -9.40 16.50 -12.53
C THR A 393 -8.39 17.61 -12.35
N GLY A 394 -7.41 17.66 -13.27
CA GLY A 394 -6.42 18.72 -13.27
C GLY A 394 -7.09 20.08 -13.28
N THR A 395 -6.66 20.93 -12.35
CA THR A 395 -6.77 22.37 -12.53
C THR A 395 -5.37 22.91 -12.31
N VAL A 396 -4.69 23.15 -13.43
CA VAL A 396 -3.58 24.07 -13.51
C VAL A 396 -4.16 25.45 -13.17
N CYS A 397 -3.91 25.96 -11.97
CA CYS A 397 -4.03 27.39 -11.73
C CYS A 397 -2.69 28.03 -12.08
N SER A 398 -2.58 28.42 -13.35
CA SER A 398 -1.71 29.51 -13.77
C SER A 398 -2.17 30.79 -13.08
N GLY A 399 -1.26 31.51 -12.44
CA GLY A 399 -1.52 32.79 -11.80
C GLY A 399 -0.23 33.50 -11.45
N GLU A 400 0.54 33.86 -12.48
CA GLU A 400 1.46 35.00 -12.41
C GLU A 400 0.64 36.30 -12.36
N THR A 401 1.28 37.33 -11.80
CA THR A 401 0.85 38.74 -11.56
C THR A 401 0.11 38.96 -10.23
N GLN A 402 0.64 39.73 -9.27
CA GLN A 402 1.67 40.79 -9.30
C GLN A 402 2.87 40.55 -8.39
#